data_AF-A0A7V1M5C2-F1
#
_entry.id   AF-A0A7V1M5C2-F1
#
_cell.length_a   1.000
_cell.length_b   1.000
_cell.length_c   1.000
_cell.angle_alpha   90.00
_cell.angle_beta   90.00
_cell.angle_gamma   90.00
#
_symmetry.space_group_name_H-M   'P 1'
#
loop_
_entity.id
_entity.type
_entity.pdbx_description
1 polymer ?
#
loop_
_entity_poly.entity_id
_entity_poly.type
_entity_poly.pdbx_seq_one_letter_code
_entity_poly.pdbx_strand_id
1 'polypeptide(L)'
;MIQAGSIRKGWVGGYIIAGTEKVDLTYNAGFSMYSAAWPLLKEYPGHEFQSGLFGTWMFPLREKAPEGEMYSDIEGGLGWWRDTHFPTVFPKFIMGGVQLNFAGWANTPGSGHGDGKYGVVQLSPWLLFPPDGLNLKQGTCGGLFGYGYLPLPLTEVKSKTAGKDFPTGNQWWTLFINAANFKGPVAAFTPFFWSRVAIDNPKARGMFLDILPSDPNKAYEMETQFIPCAIAADSKGEHYLRLASTQFPVGPDGTSLIMNNVMVYSRKALWDRVNGWLEGGQPVDKTIDVDGACQVKFNGKIWMTWRVYEEGLPGEKATPIDIGSFIAVDQSDPASLRFIWKKSKLIGIRKTRYGNLLVLPEYYRLVNGTWVAVAPEDVPPETGLKKVTFAKKETLGPRVTPAESERYGKEPGPVAGPFKVKLGDGSTVTYYWYRFADQPSLLNADLTPEEREEIQRKVEKIHRLWTKNRNYLPPPSAGKLAEIDPALIVTPPKGLEVGYVPIVTRQEIER
;
A
#
# COMPACT_ATOMS: atom_id res chain seq x y z
N MET A 1 37.86 -7.88 -6.37
CA MET A 1 38.28 -7.16 -5.15
C MET A 1 37.98 -5.68 -5.34
N ILE A 2 37.50 -4.98 -4.31
CA ILE A 2 37.33 -3.52 -4.36
C ILE A 2 38.72 -2.91 -4.18
N GLN A 3 39.15 -2.04 -5.09
CA GLN A 3 40.43 -1.34 -4.93
C GLN A 3 40.33 -0.37 -3.76
N ALA A 4 41.35 -0.27 -2.91
CA ALA A 4 41.35 0.66 -1.79
C ALA A 4 41.04 2.10 -2.26
N GLY A 5 40.09 2.75 -1.59
CA GLY A 5 39.60 4.09 -1.97
C GLY A 5 38.60 4.14 -3.14
N SER A 6 38.25 3.02 -3.77
CA SER A 6 37.15 2.97 -4.75
C SER A 6 35.80 2.68 -4.06
N ILE A 7 34.77 3.43 -4.44
CA ILE A 7 33.41 3.28 -3.92
C ILE A 7 32.60 2.43 -4.90
N ARG A 8 32.00 1.36 -4.40
CA ARG A 8 31.00 0.55 -5.09
C ARG A 8 29.60 0.90 -4.58
N LYS A 9 28.62 0.95 -5.47
CA LYS A 9 27.22 1.12 -5.08
C LYS A 9 26.61 -0.22 -4.65
N GLY A 10 25.66 -0.14 -3.73
CA GLY A 10 24.86 -1.27 -3.32
C GLY A 10 23.50 -0.81 -2.82
N TRP A 11 22.73 -1.76 -2.33
CA TRP A 11 21.47 -1.47 -1.66
C TRP A 11 21.18 -2.46 -0.56
N VAL A 12 20.38 -2.05 0.41
CA VAL A 12 19.77 -2.92 1.40
C VAL A 12 18.38 -3.34 0.92
N GLY A 13 18.09 -4.63 1.02
CA GLY A 13 16.76 -5.21 0.77
C GLY A 13 16.50 -6.43 1.65
N GLY A 14 15.22 -6.79 1.81
CA GLY A 14 14.71 -7.85 2.68
C GLY A 14 13.48 -7.38 3.46
N TYR A 15 13.18 -8.05 4.56
CA TYR A 15 11.94 -7.86 5.32
C TYR A 15 12.19 -7.58 6.80
N ILE A 16 11.28 -6.82 7.41
CA ILE A 16 11.01 -6.86 8.86
C ILE A 16 9.66 -7.53 9.05
N ILE A 17 9.64 -8.71 9.66
CA ILE A 17 8.45 -9.57 9.75
C ILE A 17 7.96 -9.60 11.19
N ALA A 18 6.68 -9.29 11.42
CA ALA A 18 6.05 -9.38 12.73
C ALA A 18 5.43 -10.77 12.96
N GLY A 19 5.69 -11.34 14.13
CA GLY A 19 5.04 -12.57 14.55
C GLY A 19 3.64 -12.32 15.08
N THR A 20 2.67 -13.09 14.59
CA THR A 20 1.28 -13.06 15.03
C THR A 20 0.77 -14.45 15.45
N GLU A 21 -0.30 -14.45 16.22
CA GLU A 21 -1.09 -15.66 16.49
C GLU A 21 -1.98 -15.99 15.31
N LYS A 22 -2.25 -17.28 15.11
CA LYS A 22 -3.21 -17.74 14.09
C LYS A 22 -4.64 -17.52 14.60
N VAL A 23 -5.54 -17.20 13.68
CA VAL A 23 -6.98 -17.04 13.90
C VAL A 23 -7.74 -18.07 13.07
N ASP A 24 -9.00 -18.29 13.43
CA ASP A 24 -9.87 -19.27 12.78
C ASP A 24 -10.08 -18.95 11.28
N LEU A 25 -10.14 -19.99 10.45
CA LEU A 25 -10.29 -19.86 8.99
C LEU A 25 -11.68 -19.33 8.57
N THR A 26 -12.63 -19.19 9.49
CA THR A 26 -13.94 -18.56 9.25
C THR A 26 -13.87 -17.03 9.11
N TYR A 27 -12.80 -16.38 9.57
CA TYR A 27 -12.58 -14.94 9.39
C TYR A 27 -11.94 -14.61 8.03
N ASN A 28 -12.58 -15.07 6.96
CA ASN A 28 -12.02 -15.15 5.61
C ASN A 28 -12.62 -14.15 4.61
N ALA A 29 -13.16 -13.04 5.09
CA ALA A 29 -13.80 -11.98 4.32
C ALA A 29 -13.10 -10.62 4.49
N GLY A 30 -11.76 -10.64 4.49
CA GLY A 30 -10.94 -9.44 4.48
C GLY A 30 -10.21 -9.14 5.77
N PHE A 31 -9.69 -7.91 5.85
CA PHE A 31 -8.92 -7.43 7.00
C PHE A 31 -8.98 -5.90 7.11
N SER A 32 -8.53 -5.38 8.24
CA SER A 32 -8.08 -4.00 8.38
C SER A 32 -6.93 -3.88 9.37
N MET A 33 -6.14 -2.82 9.24
CA MET A 33 -5.05 -2.52 10.15
C MET A 33 -4.78 -1.03 10.22
N TYR A 34 -4.00 -0.62 11.23
CA TYR A 34 -3.40 0.71 11.28
C TYR A 34 -1.90 0.59 11.17
N SER A 35 -1.33 1.24 10.15
CA SER A 35 0.12 1.29 9.92
C SER A 35 0.63 2.70 10.17
N ALA A 36 1.73 2.84 10.92
CA ALA A 36 2.34 4.14 11.14
C ALA A 36 2.89 4.71 9.82
N ALA A 37 2.70 6.02 9.62
CA ALA A 37 3.20 6.75 8.47
C ALA A 37 4.32 7.71 8.90
N TRP A 38 5.50 7.56 8.30
CA TRP A 38 6.65 8.42 8.57
C TRP A 38 7.59 8.44 7.36
N PRO A 39 8.48 9.43 7.25
CA PRO A 39 9.54 9.40 6.25
C PRO A 39 10.61 8.37 6.62
N LEU A 40 10.69 7.24 5.90
CA LEU A 40 11.66 6.18 6.20
C LEU A 40 13.11 6.65 6.03
N LEU A 41 13.36 7.49 5.03
CA LEU A 41 14.66 8.08 4.76
C LEU A 41 14.64 9.58 5.03
N LYS A 42 15.78 10.12 5.47
CA LYS A 42 15.95 11.56 5.71
C LYS A 42 15.73 12.39 4.43
N GLU A 43 16.17 11.87 3.28
CA GLU A 43 16.10 12.49 1.96
C GLU A 43 15.66 11.44 0.94
N TYR A 44 14.93 11.85 -0.10
CA TYR A 44 14.48 10.93 -1.15
C TYR A 44 15.66 10.60 -2.08
N PRO A 45 16.02 9.33 -2.27
CA PRO A 45 17.27 9.01 -2.95
C PRO A 45 17.11 8.67 -4.43
N GLY A 46 15.95 8.98 -5.02
CA GLY A 46 15.62 8.76 -6.43
C GLY A 46 14.70 7.55 -6.67
N HIS A 47 14.33 7.33 -7.92
CA HIS A 47 13.29 6.38 -8.34
C HIS A 47 13.65 4.91 -8.15
N GLU A 48 14.90 4.61 -7.79
CA GLU A 48 15.30 3.25 -7.40
C GLU A 48 14.81 2.89 -5.99
N PHE A 49 14.48 3.89 -5.16
CA PHE A 49 13.98 3.66 -3.82
C PHE A 49 12.68 2.87 -3.84
N GLN A 50 12.69 1.72 -3.18
CA GLN A 50 11.49 0.93 -2.97
C GLN A 50 11.49 0.33 -1.57
N SER A 51 10.48 0.71 -0.81
CA SER A 51 10.14 0.09 0.46
C SER A 51 8.67 0.33 0.74
N GLY A 52 7.95 -0.74 1.08
CA GLY A 52 6.75 -0.60 1.89
C GLY A 52 7.11 -0.09 3.28
N LEU A 53 6.11 0.48 3.95
CA LEU A 53 6.01 0.45 5.41
C LEU A 53 5.29 -0.86 5.79
N PHE A 54 5.04 -1.07 7.09
CA PHE A 54 4.36 -2.29 7.53
C PHE A 54 2.98 -2.44 6.87
N GLY A 55 2.77 -3.58 6.22
CA GLY A 55 1.57 -3.93 5.47
C GLY A 55 1.34 -5.44 5.46
N THR A 56 0.60 -5.93 4.47
CA THR A 56 0.27 -7.36 4.31
C THR A 56 -0.07 -7.68 2.85
N TRP A 57 -0.04 -8.97 2.52
CA TRP A 57 -0.55 -9.53 1.27
C TRP A 57 -1.80 -10.34 1.59
N MET A 58 -2.89 -10.06 0.87
CA MET A 58 -4.14 -10.81 0.98
C MET A 58 -4.26 -11.78 -0.18
N PHE A 59 -3.99 -13.05 0.10
CA PHE A 59 -4.15 -14.15 -0.83
C PHE A 59 -5.54 -14.80 -0.73
N PRO A 60 -6.02 -15.46 -1.79
CA PRO A 60 -7.18 -16.35 -1.69
C PRO A 60 -6.87 -17.54 -0.78
N LEU A 61 -7.81 -17.87 0.11
CA LEU A 61 -7.77 -19.06 0.94
C LEU A 61 -8.05 -20.30 0.08
N ARG A 62 -7.00 -21.07 -0.18
CA ARG A 62 -7.07 -22.33 -0.93
C ARG A 62 -6.89 -23.50 0.03
N GLU A 63 -7.76 -24.51 -0.07
CA GLU A 63 -7.64 -25.73 0.76
C GLU A 63 -6.37 -26.53 0.43
N LYS A 64 -5.88 -26.42 -0.80
CA LYS A 64 -4.69 -27.11 -1.29
C LYS A 64 -3.83 -26.13 -2.08
N ALA A 65 -2.52 -26.41 -2.11
CA ALA A 65 -1.62 -25.70 -3.00
C ALA A 65 -2.12 -25.83 -4.46
N PRO A 66 -2.12 -24.73 -5.22
CA PRO A 66 -2.51 -24.76 -6.62
C PRO A 66 -1.53 -25.60 -7.45
N GLU A 67 -2.01 -26.17 -8.55
CA GLU A 67 -1.12 -26.81 -9.52
C GLU A 67 -0.35 -25.75 -10.32
N GLY A 68 0.97 -25.71 -10.13
CA GLY A 68 1.87 -24.77 -10.81
C GLY A 68 1.88 -23.37 -10.17
N GLU A 69 2.47 -22.41 -10.89
CA GLU A 69 2.55 -21.02 -10.43
C GLU A 69 1.18 -20.35 -10.50
N MET A 70 0.69 -19.87 -9.35
CA MET A 70 -0.61 -19.22 -9.24
C MET A 70 -0.58 -18.08 -8.22
N TYR A 71 0.38 -17.18 -8.43
CA TYR A 71 0.53 -15.97 -7.64
C TYR A 71 -0.56 -14.96 -8.04
N SER A 72 -1.34 -14.51 -7.07
CA SER A 72 -2.33 -13.45 -7.23
C SER A 72 -2.89 -13.05 -5.87
N ASP A 73 -2.94 -11.75 -5.61
CA ASP A 73 -3.28 -11.18 -4.32
C ASP A 73 -3.73 -9.72 -4.42
N ILE A 74 -4.09 -9.18 -3.26
CA ILE A 74 -4.09 -7.73 -3.00
C ILE A 74 -2.92 -7.44 -2.06
N GLU A 75 -1.98 -6.64 -2.55
CA GLU A 75 -0.78 -6.16 -1.86
C GLU A 75 -0.79 -4.63 -1.75
N GLY A 76 0.37 -3.98 -1.71
CA GLY A 76 0.48 -2.53 -1.54
C GLY A 76 0.38 -2.08 -0.09
N GLY A 77 -0.21 -0.91 0.14
CA GLY A 77 -0.16 -0.22 1.43
C GLY A 77 0.63 1.09 1.36
N LEU A 78 1.15 1.54 2.50
CA LEU A 78 1.99 2.73 2.56
C LEU A 78 3.42 2.42 2.11
N GLY A 79 4.04 3.31 1.32
CA GLY A 79 5.44 3.15 0.95
C GLY A 79 5.89 4.02 -0.22
N TRP A 80 6.94 3.53 -0.87
CA TRP A 80 7.53 4.01 -2.11
C TRP A 80 7.85 2.81 -3.00
N TRP A 81 7.60 2.97 -4.29
CA TRP A 81 7.72 1.92 -5.30
C TRP A 81 8.61 2.38 -6.44
N ARG A 82 9.10 1.45 -7.27
CA ARG A 82 9.89 1.79 -8.47
C ARG A 82 9.14 2.69 -9.43
N ASP A 83 7.80 2.64 -9.40
CA ASP A 83 6.93 3.52 -10.16
C ASP A 83 6.49 4.77 -9.39
N THR A 84 7.04 5.07 -8.21
CA THR A 84 6.81 6.36 -7.53
C THR A 84 7.40 7.48 -8.38
N HIS A 85 6.53 8.33 -8.89
CA HIS A 85 6.77 9.20 -10.02
C HIS A 85 7.05 10.64 -9.60
N PHE A 86 6.37 11.12 -8.55
CA PHE A 86 6.59 12.44 -7.97
C PHE A 86 7.29 12.31 -6.61
N PRO A 87 8.60 12.66 -6.54
CA PRO A 87 9.43 12.47 -5.36
C PRO A 87 8.89 13.13 -4.09
N THR A 88 8.84 12.36 -3.01
CA THR A 88 8.62 12.87 -1.65
C THR A 88 9.25 11.93 -0.64
N VAL A 89 9.71 12.49 0.49
CA VAL A 89 10.19 11.69 1.62
C VAL A 89 9.05 11.09 2.44
N PHE A 90 7.79 11.49 2.21
CA PHE A 90 6.62 10.96 2.90
C PHE A 90 5.98 9.84 2.08
N PRO A 91 5.45 8.78 2.72
CA PRO A 91 4.91 7.64 2.00
C PRO A 91 3.62 8.02 1.28
N LYS A 92 3.36 7.35 0.18
CA LYS A 92 2.05 7.35 -0.50
C LYS A 92 1.36 6.02 -0.21
N PHE A 93 0.07 5.91 -0.51
CA PHE A 93 -0.68 4.65 -0.43
C PHE A 93 -1.08 4.15 -1.82
N ILE A 94 -0.90 2.87 -2.11
CA ILE A 94 -1.46 2.19 -3.30
C ILE A 94 -2.23 0.93 -2.91
N MET A 95 -3.11 0.47 -3.80
CA MET A 95 -3.93 -0.72 -3.59
C MET A 95 -3.30 -2.05 -4.00
N GLY A 96 -2.36 -2.04 -4.97
CA GLY A 96 -1.57 -3.20 -5.40
C GLY A 96 -2.34 -4.49 -5.68
N GLY A 97 -3.29 -4.54 -6.62
CA GLY A 97 -3.89 -5.83 -7.02
C GLY A 97 -3.03 -6.52 -8.06
N VAL A 98 -2.69 -7.79 -7.89
CA VAL A 98 -1.85 -8.56 -8.81
C VAL A 98 -2.66 -9.65 -9.51
N GLN A 99 -2.72 -9.57 -10.83
CA GLN A 99 -3.31 -10.62 -11.67
C GLN A 99 -2.37 -11.83 -11.73
N LEU A 100 -2.91 -12.99 -12.14
CA LEU A 100 -2.19 -14.25 -12.24
C LEU A 100 -0.73 -14.09 -12.75
N ASN A 101 0.23 -14.40 -11.88
CA ASN A 101 1.67 -14.39 -12.15
C ASN A 101 2.17 -13.08 -12.78
N PHE A 102 1.69 -11.93 -12.27
CA PHE A 102 2.06 -10.60 -12.76
C PHE A 102 1.74 -10.34 -14.24
N ALA A 103 0.78 -11.07 -14.84
CA ALA A 103 0.27 -10.78 -16.19
C ALA A 103 -0.30 -9.36 -16.32
N GLY A 104 -0.67 -8.75 -15.20
CA GLY A 104 -0.98 -7.34 -15.04
C GLY A 104 -1.19 -7.01 -13.56
N TRP A 105 -1.25 -5.72 -13.25
CA TRP A 105 -1.52 -5.25 -11.88
C TRP A 105 -2.22 -3.91 -11.89
N ALA A 106 -2.83 -3.55 -10.77
CA ALA A 106 -3.57 -2.30 -10.60
C ALA A 106 -3.18 -1.62 -9.27
N ASN A 107 -2.59 -0.44 -9.35
CA ASN A 107 -2.08 0.29 -8.18
C ASN A 107 -3.10 1.32 -7.66
N THR A 108 -3.83 1.97 -8.58
CA THR A 108 -4.87 2.98 -8.27
C THR A 108 -5.92 2.98 -9.40
N PRO A 109 -7.06 3.68 -9.28
CA PRO A 109 -8.00 3.85 -10.40
C PRO A 109 -7.30 4.41 -11.65
N GLY A 110 -7.28 3.63 -12.73
CA GLY A 110 -6.63 4.02 -13.98
C GLY A 110 -5.10 3.90 -14.01
N SER A 111 -4.46 3.30 -13.00
CA SER A 111 -3.00 3.13 -12.93
C SER A 111 -2.61 1.68 -12.67
N GLY A 112 -1.66 1.15 -13.44
CA GLY A 112 -1.25 -0.24 -13.39
C GLY A 112 -0.50 -0.67 -14.65
N HIS A 113 -0.34 -1.97 -14.84
CA HIS A 113 0.32 -2.56 -16.01
C HIS A 113 -0.61 -3.47 -16.81
N GLY A 114 -0.36 -3.50 -18.11
CA GLY A 114 -1.23 -4.18 -19.08
C GLY A 114 -2.65 -3.62 -18.98
N ASP A 115 -3.62 -4.51 -18.98
CA ASP A 115 -5.02 -4.18 -18.77
C ASP A 115 -5.41 -4.13 -17.28
N GLY A 116 -4.48 -4.42 -16.37
CA GLY A 116 -4.69 -4.26 -14.93
C GLY A 116 -5.03 -2.81 -14.55
N LYS A 117 -4.60 -1.82 -15.35
CA LYS A 117 -4.97 -0.40 -15.19
C LYS A 117 -6.49 -0.11 -15.16
N TYR A 118 -7.34 -1.03 -15.63
CA TYR A 118 -8.81 -0.92 -15.55
C TYR A 118 -9.42 -1.68 -14.37
N GLY A 119 -8.61 -2.40 -13.59
CA GLY A 119 -9.09 -3.30 -12.54
C GLY A 119 -9.69 -2.62 -11.32
N VAL A 120 -9.33 -1.36 -11.07
CA VAL A 120 -9.78 -0.60 -9.90
C VAL A 120 -10.81 0.44 -10.33
N VAL A 121 -11.95 0.43 -9.66
CA VAL A 121 -13.04 1.40 -9.83
C VAL A 121 -13.06 2.36 -8.66
N GLN A 122 -13.15 3.65 -8.96
CA GLN A 122 -13.36 4.69 -7.96
C GLN A 122 -14.78 4.58 -7.42
N LEU A 123 -14.91 4.55 -6.09
CA LEU A 123 -16.19 4.48 -5.39
C LEU A 123 -16.48 5.76 -4.60
N SER A 124 -15.50 6.40 -3.98
CA SER A 124 -15.77 7.60 -3.19
C SER A 124 -16.03 8.81 -4.08
N PRO A 125 -17.13 9.56 -3.86
CA PRO A 125 -17.32 10.88 -4.48
C PRO A 125 -16.50 11.98 -3.77
N TRP A 126 -15.86 11.72 -2.62
CA TRP A 126 -15.22 12.79 -1.84
C TRP A 126 -13.69 12.76 -1.84
N LEU A 127 -13.07 11.82 -2.55
CA LEU A 127 -11.63 11.61 -2.51
C LEU A 127 -11.08 11.40 -3.92
N LEU A 128 -10.05 12.16 -4.27
CA LEU A 128 -9.23 11.94 -5.44
C LEU A 128 -8.19 10.85 -5.14
N PHE A 129 -8.03 9.89 -6.05
CA PHE A 129 -6.98 8.89 -5.98
C PHE A 129 -6.05 9.05 -7.20
N PRO A 130 -4.90 9.74 -7.05
CA PRO A 130 -3.98 9.99 -8.16
C PRO A 130 -3.32 8.71 -8.70
N PRO A 131 -2.85 8.73 -9.97
CA PRO A 131 -2.14 7.58 -10.55
C PRO A 131 -0.80 7.27 -9.86
N ASP A 132 -0.20 8.24 -9.18
CA ASP A 132 1.05 8.08 -8.43
C ASP A 132 0.86 7.63 -6.96
N GLY A 133 -0.36 7.26 -6.59
CA GLY A 133 -0.70 6.89 -5.22
C GLY A 133 -1.38 8.02 -4.44
N LEU A 134 -2.04 7.64 -3.36
CA LEU A 134 -2.75 8.54 -2.46
C LEU A 134 -1.75 9.20 -1.51
N ASN A 135 -1.59 10.52 -1.60
CA ASN A 135 -0.68 11.27 -0.73
C ASN A 135 -1.21 11.38 0.70
N LEU A 136 -0.31 11.20 1.67
CA LEU A 136 -0.54 11.66 3.02
C LEU A 136 -0.13 13.13 3.17
N LYS A 137 -0.67 13.77 4.20
CA LYS A 137 -0.27 15.13 4.58
C LYS A 137 1.23 15.17 4.84
N GLN A 138 1.92 16.05 4.11
CA GLN A 138 3.36 16.22 4.27
C GLN A 138 3.68 16.65 5.69
N GLY A 139 4.68 16.01 6.29
CA GLY A 139 4.99 16.16 7.70
C GLY A 139 4.36 15.10 8.61
N THR A 140 3.71 14.06 8.09
CA THR A 140 3.31 12.93 8.94
C THR A 140 4.53 12.25 9.59
N CYS A 141 4.45 11.98 10.89
CA CYS A 141 5.52 11.35 11.67
C CYS A 141 4.93 10.47 12.77
N GLY A 142 4.74 9.19 12.48
CA GLY A 142 4.19 8.21 13.42
C GLY A 142 2.66 8.24 13.57
N GLY A 143 1.97 9.03 12.74
CA GLY A 143 0.51 8.97 12.66
C GLY A 143 0.05 7.67 12.03
N LEU A 144 -1.02 7.06 12.55
CA LEU A 144 -1.58 5.80 12.09
C LEU A 144 -2.52 6.01 10.91
N PHE A 145 -2.21 5.40 9.77
CA PHE A 145 -3.12 5.32 8.63
C PHE A 145 -3.89 4.00 8.70
N GLY A 146 -5.20 4.08 8.92
CA GLY A 146 -6.08 2.93 8.93
C GLY A 146 -6.51 2.56 7.52
N TYR A 147 -6.36 1.30 7.14
CA TYR A 147 -6.92 0.79 5.89
C TYR A 147 -7.32 -0.69 6.00
N GLY A 148 -8.17 -1.14 5.10
CA GLY A 148 -8.57 -2.54 5.01
C GLY A 148 -9.34 -2.83 3.74
N TYR A 149 -9.47 -4.12 3.42
CA TYR A 149 -10.27 -4.59 2.30
C TYR A 149 -11.39 -5.47 2.82
N LEU A 150 -12.62 -5.15 2.43
CA LEU A 150 -13.80 -5.98 2.67
C LEU A 150 -14.59 -6.10 1.35
N PRO A 151 -15.20 -7.25 1.06
CA PRO A 151 -15.91 -7.44 -0.20
C PRO A 151 -17.29 -6.76 -0.16
N LEU A 152 -17.73 -6.18 -1.29
CA LEU A 152 -19.09 -5.68 -1.50
C LEU A 152 -19.82 -6.46 -2.61
N PRO A 153 -21.13 -6.74 -2.48
CA PRO A 153 -21.93 -7.49 -3.45
C PRO A 153 -22.54 -6.58 -4.54
N LEU A 154 -21.69 -6.00 -5.39
CA LEU A 154 -22.15 -5.05 -6.41
C LEU A 154 -22.69 -5.72 -7.66
N THR A 155 -22.23 -6.93 -8.00
CA THR A 155 -22.69 -7.70 -9.17
C THR A 155 -23.18 -9.09 -8.77
N GLU A 156 -23.83 -9.76 -9.71
CA GLU A 156 -24.10 -11.20 -9.62
C GLU A 156 -22.90 -12.02 -10.12
N VAL A 157 -22.89 -13.31 -9.77
CA VAL A 157 -21.93 -14.27 -10.33
C VAL A 157 -22.25 -14.50 -11.80
N LYS A 158 -21.23 -14.53 -12.65
CA LYS A 158 -21.36 -14.81 -14.09
C LYS A 158 -20.79 -16.18 -14.40
N SER A 159 -21.50 -16.97 -15.21
CA SER A 159 -21.01 -18.26 -15.71
C SER A 159 -20.02 -18.13 -16.87
N LYS A 160 -20.01 -16.96 -17.54
CA LYS A 160 -19.11 -16.64 -18.64
C LYS A 160 -18.33 -15.37 -18.36
N THR A 161 -17.10 -15.35 -18.85
CA THR A 161 -16.17 -14.21 -18.78
C THR A 161 -15.72 -13.90 -20.20
N ALA A 162 -15.97 -12.68 -20.66
CA ALA A 162 -15.69 -12.22 -22.04
C ALA A 162 -16.19 -13.22 -23.11
N GLY A 163 -17.39 -13.77 -22.90
CA GLY A 163 -18.03 -14.74 -23.80
C GLY A 163 -17.54 -16.19 -23.70
N LYS A 164 -16.46 -16.49 -22.97
CA LYS A 164 -15.95 -17.86 -22.78
C LYS A 164 -16.56 -18.51 -21.52
N ASP A 165 -16.67 -19.84 -21.50
CA ASP A 165 -17.12 -20.62 -20.33
C ASP A 165 -16.03 -20.61 -19.24
N PHE A 166 -16.00 -19.51 -18.49
CA PHE A 166 -15.14 -19.28 -17.34
C PHE A 166 -15.92 -18.41 -16.35
N PRO A 167 -16.05 -18.81 -15.07
CA PRO A 167 -16.88 -18.09 -14.13
C PRO A 167 -16.15 -16.82 -13.65
N THR A 168 -16.95 -15.78 -13.41
CA THR A 168 -16.52 -14.60 -12.66
C THR A 168 -17.37 -14.51 -11.41
N GLY A 169 -16.73 -14.40 -10.24
CA GLY A 169 -17.42 -14.24 -8.97
C GLY A 169 -18.02 -12.85 -8.79
N ASN A 170 -18.40 -12.53 -7.56
CA ASN A 170 -19.04 -11.27 -7.22
C ASN A 170 -18.38 -10.51 -6.06
N GLN A 171 -17.19 -10.91 -5.62
CA GLN A 171 -16.50 -10.25 -4.52
C GLN A 171 -15.77 -9.01 -5.01
N TRP A 172 -16.37 -7.83 -4.80
CA TRP A 172 -15.71 -6.54 -5.05
C TRP A 172 -14.90 -6.15 -3.83
N TRP A 173 -13.61 -6.52 -3.81
CA TRP A 173 -12.72 -6.17 -2.71
C TRP A 173 -12.52 -4.66 -2.65
N THR A 174 -13.15 -4.05 -1.65
CA THR A 174 -13.28 -2.60 -1.52
C THR A 174 -12.35 -2.09 -0.44
N LEU A 175 -11.53 -1.09 -0.80
CA LEU A 175 -10.67 -0.36 0.12
C LEU A 175 -11.53 0.53 1.02
N PHE A 176 -11.40 0.33 2.32
CA PHE A 176 -11.86 1.25 3.36
C PHE A 176 -10.66 1.96 3.98
N ILE A 177 -10.76 3.27 4.15
CA ILE A 177 -9.74 4.09 4.82
C ILE A 177 -10.31 4.66 6.11
N ASN A 178 -9.47 4.77 7.14
CA ASN A 178 -9.72 5.51 8.37
C ASN A 178 -8.51 6.41 8.69
N ALA A 179 -8.62 7.67 8.27
CA ALA A 179 -7.69 8.75 8.54
C ALA A 179 -8.38 9.87 9.34
N ALA A 180 -7.62 10.80 9.89
CA ALA A 180 -8.16 11.84 10.77
C ALA A 180 -9.16 12.76 10.04
N ASN A 181 -8.95 12.99 8.74
CA ASN A 181 -9.74 13.88 7.89
C ASN A 181 -10.61 13.17 6.83
N PHE A 182 -10.54 11.85 6.72
CA PHE A 182 -11.38 11.06 5.81
C PHE A 182 -11.57 9.64 6.34
N LYS A 183 -12.80 9.14 6.29
CA LYS A 183 -13.16 7.78 6.69
C LYS A 183 -14.23 7.23 5.77
N GLY A 184 -14.00 6.09 5.13
CA GLY A 184 -14.99 5.47 4.25
C GLY A 184 -14.45 4.60 3.14
N PRO A 185 -15.36 4.03 2.32
CA PRO A 185 -14.99 3.30 1.12
C PRO A 185 -14.36 4.27 0.10
N VAL A 186 -13.34 3.80 -0.63
CA VAL A 186 -12.58 4.61 -1.58
C VAL A 186 -12.67 4.09 -3.00
N ALA A 187 -12.28 2.83 -3.20
CA ALA A 187 -12.21 2.20 -4.52
C ALA A 187 -12.29 0.68 -4.35
N ALA A 188 -12.59 -0.05 -5.42
CA ALA A 188 -12.73 -1.50 -5.38
C ALA A 188 -12.10 -2.18 -6.59
N PHE A 189 -11.57 -3.39 -6.39
CA PHE A 189 -11.22 -4.28 -7.50
C PHE A 189 -12.49 -4.91 -8.08
N THR A 190 -12.64 -4.91 -9.40
CA THR A 190 -13.74 -5.62 -10.05
C THR A 190 -13.51 -7.14 -10.01
N PRO A 191 -14.56 -7.98 -9.96
CA PRO A 191 -14.42 -9.42 -10.16
C PRO A 191 -13.73 -9.77 -11.47
N PHE A 192 -14.04 -9.05 -12.55
CA PHE A 192 -13.44 -9.24 -13.88
C PHE A 192 -11.93 -9.04 -13.90
N PHE A 193 -11.38 -8.19 -13.04
CA PHE A 193 -9.93 -8.01 -12.91
C PHE A 193 -9.20 -9.34 -12.67
N TRP A 194 -9.79 -10.22 -11.86
CA TRP A 194 -9.21 -11.51 -11.49
C TRP A 194 -9.42 -12.56 -12.57
N SER A 195 -10.67 -12.71 -13.03
CA SER A 195 -11.06 -13.79 -13.94
C SER A 195 -10.49 -13.63 -15.35
N ARG A 196 -10.38 -12.38 -15.85
CA ARG A 196 -10.03 -12.10 -17.25
C ARG A 196 -8.68 -12.66 -17.69
N VAL A 197 -7.66 -12.60 -16.83
CA VAL A 197 -6.32 -13.11 -17.15
C VAL A 197 -6.21 -14.63 -17.11
N ALA A 198 -7.22 -15.30 -16.56
CA ALA A 198 -7.22 -16.73 -16.33
C ALA A 198 -8.11 -17.51 -17.29
N ILE A 199 -8.84 -16.81 -18.19
CA ILE A 199 -9.82 -17.39 -19.10
C ILE A 199 -9.26 -18.58 -19.90
N ASP A 200 -8.00 -18.49 -20.34
CA ASP A 200 -7.34 -19.51 -21.15
C ASP A 200 -6.53 -20.53 -20.31
N ASN A 201 -6.65 -20.48 -18.98
CA ASN A 201 -6.01 -21.41 -18.05
C ASN A 201 -7.06 -22.17 -17.22
N PRO A 202 -7.49 -23.38 -17.65
CA PRO A 202 -8.48 -24.18 -16.93
C PRO A 202 -8.10 -24.48 -15.48
N LYS A 203 -6.79 -24.56 -15.16
CA LYS A 203 -6.31 -24.83 -13.79
C LYS A 203 -6.56 -23.68 -12.82
N ALA A 204 -6.77 -22.47 -13.35
CA ALA A 204 -7.02 -21.28 -12.57
C ALA A 204 -8.53 -20.98 -12.37
N ARG A 205 -9.41 -21.85 -12.89
CA ARG A 205 -10.87 -21.71 -12.77
C ARG A 205 -11.29 -21.67 -11.30
N GLY A 206 -11.88 -20.55 -10.87
CA GLY A 206 -12.38 -20.40 -9.49
C GLY A 206 -11.29 -20.27 -8.43
N MET A 207 -10.07 -19.89 -8.80
CA MET A 207 -8.91 -19.90 -7.89
C MET A 207 -8.50 -18.52 -7.33
N PHE A 208 -9.28 -17.48 -7.60
CA PHE A 208 -8.94 -16.09 -7.25
C PHE A 208 -9.95 -15.47 -6.29
N LEU A 209 -9.58 -14.27 -5.81
CA LEU A 209 -10.31 -13.51 -4.82
C LEU A 209 -11.71 -13.07 -5.26
N ASP A 210 -12.04 -13.07 -6.55
CA ASP A 210 -13.43 -12.82 -6.99
C ASP A 210 -14.39 -13.91 -6.52
N ILE A 211 -13.91 -15.15 -6.36
CA ILE A 211 -14.69 -16.35 -6.00
C ILE A 211 -14.30 -16.90 -4.62
N LEU A 212 -13.00 -17.08 -4.38
CA LEU A 212 -12.49 -17.65 -3.13
C LEU A 212 -12.50 -16.62 -2.00
N PRO A 213 -12.69 -17.06 -0.75
CA PRO A 213 -12.49 -16.19 0.41
C PRO A 213 -11.01 -15.81 0.57
N SER A 214 -10.70 -14.81 1.40
CA SER A 214 -9.33 -14.40 1.71
C SER A 214 -8.73 -15.23 2.85
N ASP A 215 -7.44 -15.58 2.81
CA ASP A 215 -6.78 -16.22 3.95
C ASP A 215 -6.67 -15.26 5.15
N PRO A 216 -7.26 -15.56 6.34
CA PRO A 216 -7.11 -14.71 7.52
C PRO A 216 -5.66 -14.60 8.01
N ASN A 217 -4.86 -15.64 7.83
CA ASN A 217 -3.61 -15.86 8.54
C ASN A 217 -2.37 -15.37 7.77
N LYS A 218 -2.39 -14.07 7.47
CA LYS A 218 -1.42 -13.35 6.62
C LYS A 218 -0.11 -13.02 7.34
N ALA A 219 0.93 -12.75 6.55
CA ALA A 219 2.15 -12.12 7.06
C ALA A 219 1.94 -10.61 7.25
N TYR A 220 2.53 -10.04 8.30
CA TYR A 220 2.56 -8.60 8.55
C TYR A 220 3.99 -8.13 8.59
N GLU A 221 4.40 -7.39 7.57
CA GLU A 221 5.82 -7.13 7.34
C GLU A 221 6.05 -5.82 6.60
N MET A 222 7.27 -5.33 6.74
CA MET A 222 7.83 -4.23 5.97
C MET A 222 8.81 -4.81 4.97
N GLU A 223 8.40 -4.87 3.70
CA GLU A 223 9.27 -5.23 2.60
C GLU A 223 10.09 -4.01 2.14
N THR A 224 11.40 -4.19 2.08
CA THR A 224 12.33 -3.23 1.51
C THR A 224 13.01 -3.90 0.33
N GLN A 225 12.85 -3.33 -0.86
CA GLN A 225 13.56 -3.83 -2.04
C GLN A 225 14.87 -3.06 -2.27
N PHE A 226 14.91 -1.78 -1.89
CA PHE A 226 16.06 -0.94 -2.18
C PHE A 226 16.15 0.27 -1.25
N ILE A 227 17.12 0.26 -0.34
CA ILE A 227 17.67 1.47 0.31
C ILE A 227 19.13 1.61 -0.15
N PRO A 228 19.55 2.71 -0.79
CA PRO A 228 20.87 2.79 -1.36
C PRO A 228 21.96 2.83 -0.29
N CYS A 229 23.08 2.22 -0.62
CA CYS A 229 24.26 2.19 0.21
C CYS A 229 25.54 2.28 -0.64
N ALA A 230 26.65 2.63 -0.01
CA ALA A 230 27.96 2.74 -0.64
C ALA A 230 28.97 1.90 0.13
N ILE A 231 29.80 1.15 -0.58
CA ILE A 231 30.75 0.19 -0.02
C ILE A 231 32.15 0.57 -0.47
N ALA A 232 33.11 0.53 0.44
CA ALA A 232 34.52 0.78 0.14
C ALA A 232 35.42 -0.08 1.03
N ALA A 233 36.64 -0.35 0.56
CA ALA A 233 37.69 -0.98 1.36
C ALA A 233 38.72 0.07 1.80
N ASP A 234 39.24 -0.08 3.00
CA ASP A 234 40.39 0.69 3.48
C ASP A 234 41.72 0.13 2.94
N SER A 235 42.83 0.76 3.33
CA SER A 235 44.18 0.35 2.92
C SER A 235 44.61 -1.03 3.46
N LYS A 236 43.92 -1.57 4.47
CA LYS A 236 44.17 -2.90 5.07
C LYS A 236 43.28 -3.99 4.45
N GLY A 237 42.37 -3.61 3.54
CA GLY A 237 41.41 -4.52 2.93
C GLY A 237 40.17 -4.76 3.80
N GLU A 238 39.94 -3.97 4.85
CA GLU A 238 38.71 -4.03 5.65
C GLU A 238 37.58 -3.31 4.91
N HIS A 239 36.39 -3.92 4.88
CA HIS A 239 35.25 -3.41 4.15
C HIS A 239 34.33 -2.58 5.06
N TYR A 240 33.97 -1.40 4.57
CA TYR A 240 33.06 -0.46 5.22
C TYR A 240 31.88 -0.15 4.31
N LEU A 241 30.77 0.17 4.95
CA LEU A 241 29.50 0.52 4.32
C LEU A 241 29.01 1.85 4.87
N ARG A 242 28.46 2.68 3.99
CA ARG A 242 27.54 3.76 4.36
C ARG A 242 26.15 3.50 3.80
N LEU A 243 25.14 3.43 4.66
CA LEU A 243 23.73 3.30 4.31
C LEU A 243 23.06 4.68 4.26
N ALA A 244 22.06 4.86 3.41
CA ALA A 244 21.19 6.04 3.49
C ALA A 244 20.54 6.15 4.88
N SER A 245 20.34 7.38 5.35
CA SER A 245 19.88 7.67 6.71
C SER A 245 18.45 7.14 6.95
N THR A 246 18.35 5.92 7.48
CA THR A 246 17.09 5.21 7.79
C THR A 246 16.61 5.56 9.19
N GLN A 247 15.31 5.86 9.30
CA GLN A 247 14.73 6.39 10.53
C GLN A 247 13.34 5.83 10.83
N PHE A 248 12.94 5.86 12.10
CA PHE A 248 11.65 5.39 12.62
C PHE A 248 11.02 6.43 13.54
N PRO A 249 9.68 6.55 13.60
CA PRO A 249 9.02 7.52 14.46
C PRO A 249 9.15 7.09 15.92
N VAL A 250 9.48 8.00 16.84
CA VAL A 250 9.52 7.69 18.28
C VAL A 250 8.58 8.59 19.08
N GLY A 251 7.79 7.96 19.92
CA GLY A 251 6.88 8.58 20.85
C GLY A 251 7.59 9.23 22.05
N PRO A 252 6.85 9.95 22.89
CA PRO A 252 7.39 10.60 24.09
C PRO A 252 8.03 9.63 25.11
N ASP A 253 7.59 8.37 25.11
CA ASP A 253 8.10 7.27 25.92
C ASP A 253 9.37 6.61 25.34
N GLY A 254 9.83 7.08 24.17
CA GLY A 254 11.00 6.54 23.47
C GLY A 254 10.71 5.27 22.66
N THR A 255 9.45 4.83 22.53
CA THR A 255 9.07 3.67 21.74
C THR A 255 8.53 4.07 20.36
N SER A 256 8.52 3.13 19.41
CA SER A 256 7.88 3.32 18.10
C SER A 256 6.63 2.47 18.00
N LEU A 257 5.44 3.07 17.96
CA LEU A 257 4.23 2.37 17.55
C LEU A 257 4.25 2.19 16.03
N ILE A 258 4.32 0.95 15.56
CA ILE A 258 4.49 0.60 14.15
C ILE A 258 3.18 0.14 13.53
N MET A 259 2.47 -0.77 14.20
CA MET A 259 1.13 -1.21 13.80
C MET A 259 0.21 -1.25 15.01
N ASN A 260 -1.10 -1.12 14.76
CA ASN A 260 -2.13 -1.27 15.78
C ASN A 260 -3.42 -1.88 15.20
N ASN A 261 -4.16 -2.61 16.04
CA ASN A 261 -5.51 -3.12 15.75
C ASN A 261 -5.63 -3.80 14.38
N VAL A 262 -4.84 -4.86 14.18
CA VAL A 262 -5.02 -5.76 13.05
C VAL A 262 -6.26 -6.61 13.29
N MET A 263 -7.22 -6.51 12.36
CA MET A 263 -8.50 -7.22 12.41
C MET A 263 -8.67 -8.07 11.15
N VAL A 264 -9.27 -9.23 11.29
CA VAL A 264 -9.79 -10.05 10.19
C VAL A 264 -11.31 -10.23 10.34
N TYR A 265 -12.00 -10.47 9.24
CA TYR A 265 -13.46 -10.40 9.19
C TYR A 265 -14.07 -11.65 8.58
N SER A 266 -15.24 -12.08 9.04
CA SER A 266 -16.13 -12.98 8.33
C SER A 266 -17.17 -12.19 7.53
N ARG A 267 -17.95 -12.85 6.66
CA ARG A 267 -18.99 -12.17 5.86
C ARG A 267 -20.06 -11.48 6.72
N LYS A 268 -20.31 -11.96 7.94
CA LYS A 268 -21.20 -11.33 8.93
C LYS A 268 -20.80 -9.87 9.22
N ALA A 269 -19.51 -9.57 9.19
CA ALA A 269 -18.97 -8.24 9.48
C ALA A 269 -19.61 -7.14 8.60
N LEU A 270 -19.86 -7.44 7.33
CA LEU A 270 -20.35 -6.46 6.36
C LEU A 270 -21.20 -7.08 5.24
N TRP A 271 -20.66 -8.06 4.53
CA TRP A 271 -21.23 -8.59 3.28
C TRP A 271 -22.71 -8.96 3.41
N ASP A 272 -23.06 -9.81 4.38
CA ASP A 272 -24.40 -10.42 4.46
C ASP A 272 -25.50 -9.36 4.60
N ARG A 273 -25.25 -8.36 5.46
CA ARG A 273 -26.19 -7.26 5.67
C ARG A 273 -26.26 -6.35 4.44
N VAL A 274 -25.11 -6.03 3.83
CA VAL A 274 -25.08 -5.16 2.65
C VAL A 274 -25.78 -5.81 1.46
N ASN A 275 -25.64 -7.13 1.28
CA ASN A 275 -26.35 -7.86 0.24
C ASN A 275 -27.86 -7.68 0.37
N GLY A 276 -28.40 -7.98 1.56
CA GLY A 276 -29.83 -7.82 1.83
C GLY A 276 -30.33 -6.38 1.62
N TRP A 277 -29.54 -5.37 1.96
CA TRP A 277 -29.90 -3.96 1.71
C TRP A 277 -29.94 -3.61 0.21
N LEU A 278 -28.93 -4.02 -0.54
CA LEU A 278 -28.85 -3.69 -1.96
C LEU A 278 -29.98 -4.36 -2.75
N GLU A 279 -30.43 -5.54 -2.31
CA GLU A 279 -31.59 -6.29 -2.83
C GLU A 279 -32.97 -5.75 -2.38
N GLY A 280 -33.02 -4.65 -1.62
CA GLY A 280 -34.27 -3.97 -1.26
C GLY A 280 -34.65 -4.06 0.22
N GLY A 281 -33.83 -4.70 1.04
CA GLY A 281 -33.96 -4.73 2.50
C GLY A 281 -33.57 -3.41 3.17
N GLN A 282 -33.44 -3.46 4.50
CA GLN A 282 -33.18 -2.30 5.34
C GLN A 282 -31.79 -1.70 5.10
N PRO A 283 -31.63 -0.37 5.12
CA PRO A 283 -30.33 0.28 5.01
C PRO A 283 -29.31 -0.19 6.05
N VAL A 284 -28.11 -0.55 5.59
CA VAL A 284 -26.99 -0.90 6.47
C VAL A 284 -26.22 0.34 6.86
N ASP A 285 -26.22 0.64 8.16
CA ASP A 285 -25.41 1.72 8.71
C ASP A 285 -23.91 1.39 8.64
N LYS A 286 -23.14 2.45 8.87
CA LYS A 286 -21.71 2.63 8.69
C LYS A 286 -20.76 1.70 9.43
N THR A 287 -21.20 0.89 10.38
CA THR A 287 -20.29 0.15 11.27
C THR A 287 -20.16 -1.31 10.86
N ILE A 288 -18.91 -1.79 10.81
CA ILE A 288 -18.62 -3.22 10.81
C ILE A 288 -19.28 -3.88 12.03
N ASP A 289 -19.93 -5.02 11.80
CA ASP A 289 -20.45 -5.88 12.87
C ASP A 289 -19.27 -6.58 13.55
N VAL A 290 -19.03 -6.22 14.82
CA VAL A 290 -17.91 -6.72 15.61
C VAL A 290 -18.03 -8.22 15.91
N ASP A 291 -19.24 -8.81 15.85
CA ASP A 291 -19.41 -10.25 15.98
C ASP A 291 -18.80 -11.01 14.79
N GLY A 292 -18.65 -10.33 13.65
CA GLY A 292 -17.98 -10.86 12.47
C GLY A 292 -16.48 -10.53 12.44
N ALA A 293 -15.90 -9.99 13.52
CA ALA A 293 -14.52 -9.51 13.55
C ALA A 293 -13.67 -10.26 14.58
N CYS A 294 -12.42 -10.52 14.25
CA CYS A 294 -11.42 -11.08 15.18
C CYS A 294 -10.15 -10.24 15.15
N GLN A 295 -9.64 -9.90 16.33
CA GLN A 295 -8.36 -9.21 16.45
C GLN A 295 -7.20 -10.22 16.34
N VAL A 296 -6.27 -9.95 15.43
CA VAL A 296 -5.01 -10.68 15.34
C VAL A 296 -4.06 -10.15 16.41
N LYS A 297 -3.47 -11.05 17.19
CA LYS A 297 -2.53 -10.70 18.27
C LYS A 297 -1.09 -10.81 17.81
N PHE A 298 -0.26 -9.84 18.15
CA PHE A 298 1.18 -9.92 18.00
C PHE A 298 1.78 -10.78 19.13
N ASN A 299 2.68 -11.69 18.77
CA ASN A 299 3.29 -12.65 19.71
C ASN A 299 4.65 -12.19 20.28
N GLY A 300 5.01 -10.92 20.06
CA GLY A 300 6.24 -10.33 20.58
C GLY A 300 7.53 -10.72 19.86
N LYS A 301 7.44 -11.38 18.68
CA LYS A 301 8.60 -11.75 17.87
C LYS A 301 8.70 -10.89 16.61
N ILE A 302 9.93 -10.61 16.19
CA ILE A 302 10.24 -10.07 14.87
C ILE A 302 11.37 -10.87 14.23
N TRP A 303 11.37 -10.93 12.89
CA TRP A 303 12.50 -11.43 12.11
C TRP A 303 12.98 -10.35 11.15
N MET A 304 14.30 -10.16 11.10
CA MET A 304 14.96 -9.22 10.21
C MET A 304 15.73 -10.00 9.17
N THR A 305 15.43 -9.78 7.89
CA THR A 305 16.09 -10.47 6.77
C THR A 305 16.83 -9.51 5.85
N TRP A 306 17.05 -8.26 6.28
CA TRP A 306 17.79 -7.27 5.49
C TRP A 306 19.21 -7.75 5.19
N ARG A 307 19.59 -7.61 3.93
CA ARG A 307 20.92 -7.91 3.39
C ARG A 307 21.38 -6.76 2.52
N VAL A 308 22.70 -6.61 2.43
CA VAL A 308 23.39 -5.70 1.53
C VAL A 308 23.69 -6.45 0.24
N TYR A 309 23.14 -5.93 -0.86
CA TYR A 309 23.41 -6.34 -2.23
C TYR A 309 24.38 -5.34 -2.85
N GLU A 310 25.29 -5.84 -3.69
CA GLU A 310 26.30 -4.99 -4.34
C GLU A 310 26.10 -4.99 -5.86
N GLU A 311 26.25 -3.83 -6.47
CA GLU A 311 26.18 -3.69 -7.92
C GLU A 311 27.25 -4.56 -8.60
N GLY A 312 26.84 -5.34 -9.59
CA GLY A 312 27.70 -6.26 -10.33
C GLY A 312 27.99 -7.59 -9.62
N LEU A 313 27.44 -7.85 -8.43
CA LEU A 313 27.50 -9.16 -7.78
C LEU A 313 26.15 -9.90 -7.87
N PRO A 314 26.17 -11.24 -7.96
CA PRO A 314 24.93 -12.02 -7.97
C PRO A 314 24.27 -12.01 -6.59
N GLY A 315 22.94 -12.10 -6.56
CA GLY A 315 22.13 -11.91 -5.35
C GLY A 315 22.42 -12.89 -4.22
N GLU A 316 22.92 -14.10 -4.52
CA GLU A 316 23.31 -15.08 -3.49
C GLU A 316 24.52 -14.62 -2.66
N LYS A 317 25.27 -13.61 -3.13
CA LYS A 317 26.37 -12.99 -2.39
C LYS A 317 25.91 -11.87 -1.45
N ALA A 318 24.61 -11.58 -1.40
CA ALA A 318 24.09 -10.57 -0.49
C ALA A 318 24.42 -10.93 0.97
N THR A 319 24.87 -9.94 1.73
CA THR A 319 25.43 -10.16 3.07
C THR A 319 24.51 -9.58 4.15
N PRO A 320 24.18 -10.30 5.24
CA PRO A 320 23.32 -9.78 6.31
C PRO A 320 23.82 -8.46 6.90
N ILE A 321 22.89 -7.60 7.34
CA ILE A 321 23.18 -6.38 8.10
C ILE A 321 22.50 -6.43 9.46
N ASP A 322 23.26 -6.24 10.54
CA ASP A 322 22.77 -6.36 11.91
C ASP A 322 22.13 -5.06 12.40
N ILE A 323 20.86 -4.87 12.02
CA ILE A 323 20.00 -3.81 12.56
C ILE A 323 19.13 -4.34 13.71
N GLY A 324 18.84 -5.64 13.72
CA GLY A 324 18.00 -6.30 14.72
C GLY A 324 18.58 -6.18 16.14
N SER A 325 19.91 -6.05 16.29
CA SER A 325 20.53 -5.83 17.60
C SER A 325 20.05 -4.57 18.32
N PHE A 326 19.57 -3.54 17.60
CA PHE A 326 19.05 -2.31 18.19
C PHE A 326 17.57 -2.37 18.60
N ILE A 327 16.85 -3.43 18.24
CA ILE A 327 15.41 -3.51 18.39
C ILE A 327 15.04 -4.57 19.44
N ALA A 328 14.07 -4.24 20.28
CA ALA A 328 13.26 -5.17 21.06
C ALA A 328 11.78 -4.88 20.77
N VAL A 329 10.89 -5.83 21.07
CA VAL A 329 9.46 -5.69 20.86
C VAL A 329 8.77 -5.59 22.21
N ASP A 330 7.90 -4.59 22.37
CA ASP A 330 7.03 -4.49 23.53
C ASP A 330 5.95 -5.58 23.47
N GLN A 331 5.83 -6.36 24.54
CA GLN A 331 4.88 -7.47 24.65
C GLN A 331 3.68 -7.14 25.56
N SER A 332 3.60 -5.90 26.07
CA SER A 332 2.55 -5.49 27.02
C SER A 332 1.17 -5.32 26.38
N ASP A 333 1.11 -5.05 25.08
CA ASP A 333 -0.12 -4.86 24.32
C ASP A 333 -0.15 -5.76 23.08
N PRO A 334 -0.89 -6.88 23.09
CA PRO A 334 -0.95 -7.79 21.95
C PRO A 334 -1.66 -7.19 20.72
N ALA A 335 -2.36 -6.06 20.86
CA ALA A 335 -3.00 -5.37 19.75
C ALA A 335 -2.03 -4.46 18.96
N SER A 336 -0.81 -4.24 19.48
CA SER A 336 0.16 -3.31 18.92
C SER A 336 1.48 -3.98 18.59
N LEU A 337 2.05 -3.66 17.43
CA LEU A 337 3.47 -3.87 17.18
C LEU A 337 4.20 -2.59 17.59
N ARG A 338 5.01 -2.67 18.65
CA ARG A 338 5.79 -1.55 19.15
C ARG A 338 7.25 -1.92 19.33
N PHE A 339 8.13 -1.10 18.77
CA PHE A 339 9.57 -1.26 18.91
C PHE A 339 10.09 -0.47 20.12
N ILE A 340 10.93 -1.14 20.91
CA ILE A 340 11.74 -0.57 21.97
C ILE A 340 13.17 -0.52 21.45
N TRP A 341 13.78 0.66 21.47
CA TRP A 341 15.13 0.86 20.99
C TRP A 341 16.14 0.62 22.11
N LYS A 342 17.06 -0.34 21.91
CA LYS A 342 18.10 -0.65 22.89
C LYS A 342 19.08 0.52 22.97
N LYS A 343 19.46 0.90 24.20
CA LYS A 343 20.41 1.99 24.44
C LYS A 343 21.71 1.72 23.69
N SER A 344 22.09 2.62 22.79
CA SER A 344 23.36 2.58 22.07
C SER A 344 23.81 3.99 21.72
N LYS A 345 25.11 4.21 21.63
CA LYS A 345 25.71 5.46 21.11
C LYS A 345 25.64 5.56 19.58
N LEU A 346 25.30 4.45 18.90
CA LEU A 346 25.25 4.35 17.44
C LEU A 346 23.90 4.74 16.84
N ILE A 347 22.88 4.92 17.68
CA ILE A 347 21.55 5.41 17.30
C ILE A 347 21.29 6.75 17.99
N GLY A 348 20.49 7.60 17.36
CA GLY A 348 20.21 8.93 17.90
C GLY A 348 18.81 9.41 17.57
N ILE A 349 18.31 10.37 18.35
CA ILE A 349 17.02 11.01 18.09
C ILE A 349 17.24 12.30 17.32
N ARG A 350 16.69 12.36 16.12
CA ARG A 350 16.56 13.58 15.33
C ARG A 350 15.22 14.24 15.66
N LYS A 351 15.28 15.43 16.27
CA LYS A 351 14.10 16.27 16.50
C LYS A 351 13.73 16.98 15.20
N THR A 352 12.47 16.92 14.80
CA THR A 352 11.93 17.68 13.68
C THR A 352 10.72 18.47 14.13
N ARG A 353 10.25 19.42 13.31
CA ARG A 353 9.01 20.17 13.58
C ARG A 353 7.75 19.29 13.61
N TYR A 354 7.84 18.05 13.14
CA TYR A 354 6.72 17.11 13.01
C TYR A 354 6.69 16.01 14.07
N GLY A 355 7.79 15.83 14.78
CA GLY A 355 7.98 14.71 15.69
C GLY A 355 9.43 14.29 15.79
N ASN A 356 9.69 13.34 16.67
CA ASN A 356 11.00 12.76 16.89
C ASN A 356 11.17 11.51 16.01
N LEU A 357 12.34 11.40 15.40
CA LEU A 357 12.71 10.26 14.58
C LEU A 357 13.97 9.64 15.17
N LEU A 358 13.94 8.35 15.47
CA LEU A 358 15.14 7.60 15.76
C LEU A 358 15.86 7.29 14.45
N VAL A 359 17.15 7.56 14.40
CA VAL A 359 18.02 7.33 13.25
C VAL A 359 18.86 6.10 13.55
N LEU A 360 18.79 5.11 12.65
CA LEU A 360 19.64 3.92 12.67
C LEU A 360 21.09 4.27 12.31
N PRO A 361 22.08 3.41 12.61
CA PRO A 361 23.46 3.67 12.22
C PRO A 361 23.57 3.82 10.70
N GLU A 362 24.35 4.81 10.25
CA GLU A 362 24.67 5.00 8.83
C GLU A 362 25.92 4.22 8.41
N TYR A 363 26.78 3.80 9.34
CA TYR A 363 28.07 3.19 9.04
C TYR A 363 28.19 1.78 9.61
N TYR A 364 28.72 0.87 8.80
CA TYR A 364 28.91 -0.52 9.17
C TYR A 364 30.28 -1.02 8.69
N ARG A 365 30.83 -1.99 9.38
CA ARG A 365 32.02 -2.75 8.97
C ARG A 365 31.65 -4.22 8.80
N LEU A 366 32.21 -4.87 7.78
CA LEU A 366 32.00 -6.29 7.56
C LEU A 366 32.81 -7.11 8.56
N VAL A 367 32.14 -7.86 9.42
CA VAL A 367 32.76 -8.73 10.44
C VAL A 367 32.17 -10.12 10.32
N ASN A 368 33.01 -11.14 10.09
CA ASN A 368 32.59 -12.54 9.97
C ASN A 368 31.38 -12.76 9.04
N GLY A 369 31.35 -12.05 7.90
CA GLY A 369 30.26 -12.15 6.93
C GLY A 369 28.95 -11.46 7.33
N THR A 370 28.98 -10.49 8.25
CA THR A 370 27.83 -9.64 8.61
C THR A 370 28.26 -8.18 8.71
N TRP A 371 27.44 -7.27 8.21
CA TRP A 371 27.65 -5.83 8.38
C TRP A 371 27.22 -5.41 9.79
N VAL A 372 28.19 -5.04 10.63
CA VAL A 372 27.99 -4.63 12.02
C VAL A 372 28.21 -3.13 12.14
N ALA A 373 27.30 -2.44 12.84
CA ALA A 373 27.36 -0.98 12.99
C ALA A 373 28.65 -0.52 13.69
N VAL A 374 29.24 0.57 13.20
CA VAL A 374 30.44 1.21 13.77
C VAL A 374 30.21 2.71 13.90
N ALA A 375 30.99 3.38 14.76
CA ALA A 375 30.88 4.81 14.90
C ALA A 375 31.45 5.52 13.64
N PRO A 376 30.93 6.70 13.25
CA PRO A 376 31.47 7.44 12.11
C PRO A 376 32.98 7.68 12.20
N GLU A 377 33.51 7.94 13.40
CA GLU A 377 34.93 8.11 13.69
C GLU A 377 35.78 6.88 13.35
N ASP A 378 35.22 5.68 13.44
CA ASP A 378 35.91 4.42 13.14
C ASP A 378 36.02 4.12 11.64
N VAL A 379 35.34 4.91 10.79
CA VAL A 379 35.40 4.76 9.33
C VAL A 379 36.60 5.51 8.77
N PRO A 380 37.58 4.83 8.15
CA PRO A 380 38.81 5.46 7.66
C PRO A 380 38.53 6.53 6.59
N PRO A 381 39.10 7.75 6.68
CA PRO A 381 38.84 8.83 5.72
C PRO A 381 39.14 8.46 4.26
N GLU A 382 40.13 7.58 4.02
CA GLU A 382 40.52 7.12 2.68
C GLU A 382 39.43 6.33 1.96
N THR A 383 38.45 5.77 2.69
CA THR A 383 37.30 5.08 2.09
C THR A 383 36.40 6.03 1.28
N GLY A 384 36.47 7.34 1.54
CA GLY A 384 35.61 8.35 0.91
C GLY A 384 34.13 8.29 1.33
N LEU A 385 33.70 7.31 2.12
CA LEU A 385 32.29 7.06 2.46
C LEU A 385 31.60 8.25 3.13
N LYS A 386 32.32 9.00 3.97
CA LYS A 386 31.81 10.21 4.64
C LYS A 386 31.36 11.32 3.68
N LYS A 387 31.84 11.29 2.42
CA LYS A 387 31.50 12.27 1.38
C LYS A 387 30.31 11.84 0.51
N VAL A 388 29.85 10.61 0.62
CA VAL A 388 28.74 10.08 -0.19
C VAL A 388 27.41 10.74 0.19
N THR A 389 26.62 11.11 -0.81
CA THR A 389 25.24 11.57 -0.62
C THR A 389 24.30 10.73 -1.47
N PHE A 390 23.12 10.41 -0.94
CA PHE A 390 22.15 9.57 -1.63
C PHE A 390 20.99 10.36 -2.25
N ALA A 391 20.79 11.62 -1.85
CA ALA A 391 19.70 12.45 -2.36
C ALA A 391 19.80 12.63 -3.88
N LYS A 392 18.70 12.35 -4.59
CA LYS A 392 18.57 12.61 -6.03
C LYS A 392 17.33 13.45 -6.28
N LYS A 393 17.45 14.42 -7.20
CA LYS A 393 16.33 15.23 -7.69
C LYS A 393 16.12 14.88 -9.16
N GLU A 394 15.33 13.85 -9.40
CA GLU A 394 14.89 13.49 -10.74
C GLU A 394 13.43 13.90 -10.89
N THR A 395 13.11 14.57 -11.99
CA THR A 395 11.75 14.95 -12.34
C THR A 395 11.35 14.16 -13.56
N LEU A 396 10.33 13.32 -13.42
CA LEU A 396 9.73 12.60 -14.53
C LEU A 396 8.69 13.48 -15.24
N GLY A 397 8.25 13.03 -16.42
CA GLY A 397 7.20 13.68 -17.19
C GLY A 397 5.82 13.59 -16.51
N PRO A 398 4.73 13.97 -17.18
CA PRO A 398 3.38 13.74 -16.66
C PRO A 398 3.09 12.24 -16.52
N ARG A 399 2.25 11.88 -15.54
CA ARG A 399 1.64 10.55 -15.41
C ARG A 399 0.17 10.65 -15.79
N VAL A 400 -0.29 9.73 -16.64
CA VAL A 400 -1.61 9.81 -17.28
C VAL A 400 -2.35 8.49 -17.13
N THR A 401 -3.67 8.54 -17.04
CA THR A 401 -4.52 7.34 -16.96
C THR A 401 -5.19 7.07 -18.31
N PRO A 402 -5.75 5.87 -18.55
CA PRO A 402 -6.50 5.58 -19.77
C PRO A 402 -7.63 6.58 -20.06
N ALA A 403 -8.17 7.24 -19.03
CA ALA A 403 -9.19 8.27 -19.15
C ALA A 403 -8.73 9.47 -20.00
N GLU A 404 -7.42 9.72 -20.11
CA GLU A 404 -6.88 10.76 -21.00
C GLU A 404 -6.88 10.34 -22.48
N SER A 405 -7.01 9.04 -22.80
CA SER A 405 -7.01 8.57 -24.18
C SER A 405 -8.33 8.85 -24.90
N GLU A 406 -8.26 9.10 -26.21
CA GLU A 406 -9.42 9.40 -27.06
C GLU A 406 -10.50 8.31 -27.05
N ARG A 407 -10.15 7.07 -26.65
CA ARG A 407 -11.05 5.91 -26.60
C ARG A 407 -12.07 5.95 -25.46
N TYR A 408 -11.76 6.62 -24.34
CA TYR A 408 -12.62 6.61 -23.14
C TYR A 408 -13.14 8.01 -22.77
N GLY A 409 -12.84 9.02 -23.58
CA GLY A 409 -13.15 10.43 -23.31
C GLY A 409 -14.38 11.00 -24.00
N LYS A 410 -15.16 10.20 -24.76
CA LYS A 410 -16.24 10.75 -25.59
C LYS A 410 -17.63 10.23 -25.22
N GLU A 411 -17.94 8.92 -25.29
CA GLU A 411 -19.31 8.43 -25.07
C GLU A 411 -19.40 7.00 -24.47
N PRO A 412 -20.03 6.81 -23.28
CA PRO A 412 -20.31 7.85 -22.30
C PRO A 412 -19.01 8.39 -21.70
N GLY A 413 -18.97 9.70 -21.44
CA GLY A 413 -17.78 10.43 -20.99
C GLY A 413 -17.99 11.17 -19.66
N PRO A 414 -17.04 12.05 -19.28
CA PRO A 414 -17.20 12.88 -18.08
C PRO A 414 -18.38 13.85 -18.23
N VAL A 415 -19.08 14.11 -17.12
CA VAL A 415 -20.21 15.05 -17.05
C VAL A 415 -19.79 16.45 -16.57
N ALA A 416 -18.62 16.58 -15.97
CA ALA A 416 -18.04 17.87 -15.57
C ALA A 416 -16.51 17.83 -15.50
N GLY A 417 -15.86 18.97 -15.75
CA GLY A 417 -14.41 19.15 -15.68
C GLY A 417 -13.85 19.81 -16.95
N PRO A 418 -12.52 19.93 -17.08
CA PRO A 418 -11.52 19.53 -16.09
C PRO A 418 -11.54 20.39 -14.82
N PHE A 419 -11.13 19.79 -13.71
CA PHE A 419 -10.77 20.46 -12.47
C PHE A 419 -9.31 20.18 -12.14
N LYS A 420 -8.67 21.06 -11.36
CA LYS A 420 -7.28 20.90 -10.94
C LYS A 420 -7.11 21.14 -9.44
N VAL A 421 -6.24 20.36 -8.81
CA VAL A 421 -5.75 20.63 -7.44
C VAL A 421 -4.26 20.38 -7.33
N LYS A 422 -3.57 21.22 -6.55
CA LYS A 422 -2.14 21.09 -6.27
C LYS A 422 -1.95 20.31 -4.97
N LEU A 423 -1.14 19.27 -5.03
CA LEU A 423 -0.84 18.36 -3.94
C LEU A 423 0.41 18.79 -3.15
N GLY A 424 0.54 18.26 -1.95
CA GLY A 424 1.65 18.54 -1.03
C GLY A 424 3.00 17.98 -1.50
N ASP A 425 3.02 16.98 -2.37
CA ASP A 425 4.25 16.52 -3.04
C ASP A 425 4.73 17.46 -4.16
N GLY A 426 3.98 18.55 -4.42
CA GLY A 426 4.29 19.56 -5.42
C GLY A 426 3.65 19.31 -6.79
N SER A 427 3.07 18.14 -7.03
CA SER A 427 2.36 17.83 -8.27
C SER A 427 0.96 18.45 -8.32
N THR A 428 0.44 18.66 -9.52
CA THR A 428 -0.94 19.06 -9.79
C THR A 428 -1.66 17.89 -10.45
N VAL A 429 -2.85 17.55 -9.97
CA VAL A 429 -3.74 16.57 -10.62
C VAL A 429 -4.83 17.27 -11.41
N THR A 430 -5.15 16.73 -12.58
CA THR A 430 -6.33 17.08 -13.37
C THR A 430 -7.34 15.94 -13.27
N TYR A 431 -8.60 16.26 -13.01
CA TYR A 431 -9.67 15.27 -12.83
C TYR A 431 -11.00 15.74 -13.40
N TYR A 432 -11.89 14.79 -13.64
CA TYR A 432 -13.24 15.01 -14.17
C TYR A 432 -14.25 14.20 -13.36
N TRP A 433 -15.51 14.59 -13.42
CA TRP A 433 -16.60 13.83 -12.81
C TRP A 433 -17.24 12.92 -13.82
N TYR A 434 -17.42 11.66 -13.45
CA TYR A 434 -18.12 10.65 -14.24
C TYR A 434 -19.35 10.20 -13.47
N ARG A 435 -20.41 9.86 -14.20
CA ARG A 435 -21.43 8.96 -13.66
C ARG A 435 -20.73 7.65 -13.28
N PHE A 436 -21.03 7.09 -12.12
CA PHE A 436 -20.26 5.96 -11.58
C PHE A 436 -20.17 4.81 -12.60
N ALA A 437 -21.29 4.44 -13.22
CA ALA A 437 -21.38 3.38 -14.24
C ALA A 437 -20.61 3.64 -15.55
N ASP A 438 -20.18 4.87 -15.80
CA ASP A 438 -19.53 5.31 -17.04
C ASP A 438 -18.04 5.59 -16.85
N GLN A 439 -17.50 5.34 -15.66
CA GLN A 439 -16.06 5.45 -15.45
C GLN A 439 -15.29 4.41 -16.31
N PRO A 440 -14.06 4.72 -16.78
CA PRO A 440 -13.33 3.85 -17.69
C PRO A 440 -13.16 2.40 -17.22
N SER A 441 -12.97 2.18 -15.91
CA SER A 441 -12.83 0.84 -15.34
C SER A 441 -14.06 -0.04 -15.57
N LEU A 442 -15.28 0.51 -15.44
CA LEU A 442 -16.52 -0.24 -15.64
C LEU A 442 -16.85 -0.47 -17.11
N LEU A 443 -16.48 0.47 -17.97
CA LEU A 443 -16.57 0.28 -19.43
C LEU A 443 -15.67 -0.87 -19.93
N ASN A 444 -14.69 -1.29 -19.13
CA ASN A 444 -13.76 -2.38 -19.43
C ASN A 444 -13.93 -3.60 -18.50
N ALA A 445 -15.07 -3.71 -17.80
CA ALA A 445 -15.31 -4.74 -16.77
C ALA A 445 -16.18 -5.93 -17.23
N ASP A 446 -16.38 -6.12 -18.54
CA ASP A 446 -17.26 -7.17 -19.10
C ASP A 446 -18.69 -7.10 -18.54
N LEU A 447 -19.25 -5.89 -18.52
CA LEU A 447 -20.61 -5.60 -18.02
C LEU A 447 -21.55 -5.23 -19.17
N THR A 448 -22.76 -5.75 -19.17
CA THR A 448 -23.82 -5.29 -20.07
C THR A 448 -24.32 -3.90 -19.65
N PRO A 449 -25.03 -3.17 -20.54
CA PRO A 449 -25.67 -1.91 -20.16
C PRO A 449 -26.58 -2.06 -18.93
N GLU A 450 -27.36 -3.12 -18.85
CA GLU A 450 -28.28 -3.39 -17.73
C GLU A 450 -27.54 -3.66 -16.42
N GLU A 451 -26.45 -4.43 -16.47
CA GLU A 451 -25.59 -4.67 -15.31
C GLU A 451 -24.98 -3.35 -14.79
N ARG A 452 -24.55 -2.45 -15.69
CA ARG A 452 -24.00 -1.15 -15.31
C ARG A 452 -25.05 -0.25 -14.64
N GLU A 453 -26.28 -0.24 -15.15
CA GLU A 453 -27.40 0.50 -14.55
C GLU A 453 -27.77 -0.04 -13.16
N GLU A 454 -27.73 -1.36 -12.96
CA GLU A 454 -27.97 -1.95 -11.65
C GLU A 454 -26.87 -1.60 -10.64
N ILE A 455 -25.61 -1.62 -11.07
CA ILE A 455 -24.50 -1.18 -10.21
C ILE A 455 -24.65 0.31 -9.88
N GLN A 456 -25.02 1.16 -10.85
CA GLN A 456 -25.30 2.58 -10.61
C GLN A 456 -26.33 2.75 -9.48
N ARG A 457 -27.47 2.04 -9.58
CA ARG A 457 -28.53 2.07 -8.56
C ARG A 457 -28.01 1.65 -7.18
N LYS A 458 -27.21 0.58 -7.09
CA LYS A 458 -26.60 0.12 -5.84
C LYS A 458 -25.64 1.18 -5.26
N VAL A 459 -24.83 1.82 -6.10
CA VAL A 459 -23.88 2.85 -5.66
C VAL A 459 -24.57 4.14 -5.21
N GLU A 460 -25.69 4.52 -5.82
CA GLU A 460 -26.46 5.66 -5.35
C GLU A 460 -27.00 5.45 -3.93
N LYS A 461 -27.42 4.22 -3.58
CA LYS A 461 -27.76 3.88 -2.18
C LYS A 461 -26.56 4.07 -1.25
N ILE A 462 -25.37 3.62 -1.67
CA ILE A 462 -24.13 3.77 -0.91
C ILE A 462 -23.79 5.26 -0.73
N HIS A 463 -23.76 6.08 -1.79
CA HIS A 463 -23.37 7.49 -1.70
C HIS A 463 -24.30 8.30 -0.79
N ARG A 464 -25.61 7.98 -0.77
CA ARG A 464 -26.59 8.65 0.09
C ARG A 464 -26.34 8.39 1.58
N LEU A 465 -25.87 7.19 1.94
CA LEU A 465 -25.78 6.77 3.33
C LEU A 465 -24.34 6.77 3.87
N TRP A 466 -23.37 6.32 3.07
CA TRP A 466 -21.99 6.11 3.48
C TRP A 466 -21.13 7.34 3.15
N THR A 467 -21.18 8.34 4.04
CA THR A 467 -20.41 9.59 3.92
C THR A 467 -18.98 9.50 4.51
N LYS A 468 -18.07 10.39 4.08
CA LYS A 468 -16.64 10.44 4.46
C LYS A 468 -16.26 10.70 5.95
N ASN A 469 -17.23 10.93 6.83
CA ASN A 469 -16.99 11.33 8.23
C ASN A 469 -17.50 10.29 9.25
N ARG A 470 -17.66 9.03 8.81
CA ARG A 470 -18.27 7.96 9.61
C ARG A 470 -17.21 6.94 10.06
N ASN A 471 -17.48 6.19 11.13
CA ASN A 471 -16.56 5.17 11.62
C ASN A 471 -16.91 3.82 10.98
N TYR A 472 -16.17 3.44 9.93
CA TYR A 472 -16.35 2.18 9.22
C TYR A 472 -15.51 1.06 9.82
N LEU A 473 -14.22 1.33 9.98
CA LEU A 473 -13.27 0.43 10.63
C LEU A 473 -13.28 0.68 12.15
N PRO A 474 -13.10 -0.37 12.99
CA PRO A 474 -12.87 -0.21 14.42
C PRO A 474 -11.70 0.76 14.65
N PRO A 475 -11.82 1.76 15.53
CA PRO A 475 -10.75 2.75 15.76
C PRO A 475 -9.47 2.08 16.29
N PRO A 476 -8.29 2.71 16.14
CA PRO A 476 -7.09 2.20 16.78
C PRO A 476 -7.20 2.32 18.31
N SER A 477 -6.61 1.40 19.04
CA SER A 477 -6.56 1.41 20.52
C SER A 477 -5.43 2.29 21.07
N ALA A 478 -4.46 2.65 20.22
CA ALA A 478 -3.33 3.49 20.57
C ALA A 478 -2.93 4.43 19.41
N GLY A 479 -2.14 5.46 19.71
CA GLY A 479 -1.65 6.40 18.70
C GLY A 479 -2.69 7.42 18.22
N LYS A 480 -2.30 8.23 17.23
CA LYS A 480 -3.17 9.24 16.60
C LYS A 480 -3.26 8.94 15.11
N LEU A 481 -4.41 9.20 14.51
CA LEU A 481 -4.58 9.00 13.07
C LEU A 481 -3.70 9.95 12.25
N ALA A 482 -3.12 9.45 11.16
CA ALA A 482 -2.54 10.26 10.10
C ALA A 482 -3.63 10.99 9.31
N GLU A 483 -3.25 12.03 8.59
CA GLU A 483 -4.12 12.77 7.67
C GLU A 483 -3.75 12.43 6.22
N ILE A 484 -4.76 12.26 5.37
CA ILE A 484 -4.59 12.33 3.92
C ILE A 484 -4.22 13.78 3.56
N ASP A 485 -3.49 13.99 2.47
CA ASP A 485 -3.32 15.32 1.90
C ASP A 485 -4.69 16.00 1.72
N PRO A 486 -4.97 17.12 2.42
CA PRO A 486 -6.28 17.77 2.35
C PRO A 486 -6.69 18.18 0.94
N ALA A 487 -5.75 18.42 0.02
CA ALA A 487 -6.03 18.76 -1.37
C ALA A 487 -6.74 17.62 -2.14
N LEU A 488 -6.60 16.37 -1.67
CA LEU A 488 -7.27 15.20 -2.27
C LEU A 488 -8.72 15.06 -1.85
N ILE A 489 -9.15 15.74 -0.78
CA ILE A 489 -10.53 15.67 -0.29
C ILE A 489 -11.35 16.75 -1.00
N VAL A 490 -12.25 16.32 -1.88
CA VAL A 490 -13.03 17.23 -2.73
C VAL A 490 -14.49 17.28 -2.31
N THR A 491 -15.15 18.38 -2.68
CA THR A 491 -16.60 18.51 -2.56
C THR A 491 -17.21 18.25 -3.93
N PRO A 492 -18.18 17.30 -4.05
CA PRO A 492 -18.91 17.11 -5.30
C PRO A 492 -19.60 18.40 -5.77
N PRO A 493 -19.56 18.72 -7.07
CA PRO A 493 -20.40 19.76 -7.63
C PRO A 493 -21.87 19.52 -7.33
N LYS A 494 -22.65 20.59 -7.28
CA LYS A 494 -24.09 20.51 -7.03
C LYS A 494 -24.77 19.57 -8.03
N GLY A 495 -25.50 18.58 -7.52
CA GLY A 495 -26.18 17.55 -8.32
C GLY A 495 -25.34 16.31 -8.61
N LEU A 496 -24.05 16.30 -8.25
CA LEU A 496 -23.13 15.18 -8.44
C LEU A 496 -22.75 14.48 -7.12
N GLU A 497 -23.47 14.77 -6.02
CA GLU A 497 -23.21 14.21 -4.70
C GLU A 497 -23.47 12.70 -4.62
N VAL A 498 -24.35 12.19 -5.49
CA VAL A 498 -24.85 10.81 -5.46
C VAL A 498 -24.74 10.20 -6.85
N GLY A 499 -24.11 9.02 -6.95
CA GLY A 499 -23.99 8.30 -8.22
C GLY A 499 -22.90 8.80 -9.17
N TYR A 500 -22.04 9.74 -8.73
CA TYR A 500 -20.92 10.26 -9.51
C TYR A 500 -19.62 10.14 -8.73
N VAL A 501 -18.51 10.05 -9.45
CA VAL A 501 -17.17 9.94 -8.86
C VAL A 501 -16.15 10.81 -9.59
N PRO A 502 -15.15 11.36 -8.89
CA PRO A 502 -14.05 12.07 -9.52
C PRO A 502 -12.98 11.08 -10.00
N ILE A 503 -12.60 11.17 -11.28
CA ILE A 503 -11.55 10.35 -11.89
C ILE A 503 -10.35 11.24 -12.23
N VAL A 504 -9.19 10.93 -11.66
CA VAL A 504 -7.93 11.61 -12.01
C VAL A 504 -7.46 11.10 -13.36
N THR A 505 -7.24 12.01 -14.29
CA THR A 505 -6.82 11.69 -15.67
C THR A 505 -5.34 11.96 -15.90
N ARG A 506 -4.78 12.92 -15.15
CA ARG A 506 -3.40 13.38 -15.31
C ARG A 506 -2.84 13.87 -13.98
N GLN A 507 -1.56 13.65 -13.76
CA GLN A 507 -0.76 14.21 -12.68
C GLN A 507 0.58 14.70 -13.23
N GLU A 508 1.01 15.92 -12.88
CA GLU A 508 2.25 16.50 -13.41
C GLU A 508 2.85 17.56 -12.47
N ILE A 509 4.12 17.90 -12.67
CA ILE A 509 4.70 19.11 -12.09
C ILE A 509 4.44 20.26 -13.08
N GLU A 510 3.58 21.21 -12.72
CA GLU A 510 3.38 22.43 -13.52
C GLU A 510 4.70 23.24 -13.55
N ARG A 511 5.17 23.55 -14.76
CA ARG A 511 6.41 24.30 -15.00
C ARG A 511 6.20 25.80 -14.94
#